data_AF-A0AA39NPB7-F1
#
_entry.id   AF-A0AA39NPB7-F1
#
_cell.length_a   1.000
_cell.length_b   1.000
_cell.length_c   1.000
_cell.angle_alpha   90.00
_cell.angle_beta   90.00
_cell.angle_gamma   90.00
#
_symmetry.space_group_name_H-M   'P 1'
#
loop_
_entity.id
_entity.type
_entity.pdbx_description
1 polymer ?
#
loop_
_entity_poly.entity_id
_entity_poly.type
_entity_poly.pdbx_seq_one_letter_code
_entity_poly.pdbx_strand_id
1 'polypeptide(L)'
;MFRAISYRAFGRRQYATARDVVNIVEVGPRDGLQNEKGVIPAGVKVELINRLASAGMQTIEAGSFVSPKWVPQMAGTSDVISQMNRIAGVHYPVLVPNQKGLDNLTHLLDEHPTSPPLTDEISIFTAATDAFTKANLNTTTKESLERLAPVARSALDKGLRVRGYVSVAIACPYSGLVDYARVREVAKELMEMGCYEVSLGDTVGMGTPTQVAEMLEEVKKSVPVEQLAGHVRE
;
A
#
# COMPACT_ATOMS: atom_id res chain seq x y z
N MET A 1 -9.82 -4.86 51.92
CA MET A 1 -9.79 -5.71 50.70
C MET A 1 -9.31 -4.84 49.54
N PHE A 2 -7.99 -4.68 49.37
CA PHE A 2 -7.41 -3.86 48.29
C PHE A 2 -6.87 -4.80 47.20
N ARG A 3 -7.41 -4.69 45.99
CA ARG A 3 -6.92 -5.41 44.80
C ARG A 3 -5.60 -4.78 44.36
N ALA A 4 -4.55 -5.59 44.31
CA ALA A 4 -3.26 -5.20 43.72
C ALA A 4 -3.43 -4.97 42.21
N ILE A 5 -2.99 -3.81 41.74
CA ILE A 5 -2.88 -3.48 40.32
C ILE A 5 -1.65 -4.21 39.78
N SER A 6 -1.89 -5.19 38.91
CA SER A 6 -0.83 -5.92 38.20
C SER A 6 -0.27 -5.02 37.09
N TYR A 7 0.89 -4.40 37.33
CA TYR A 7 1.68 -3.77 36.29
C TYR A 7 2.22 -4.84 35.34
N ARG A 8 1.68 -4.95 34.13
CA ARG A 8 2.35 -5.67 33.04
C ARG A 8 3.65 -4.93 32.75
N ALA A 9 4.78 -5.60 32.95
CA ALA A 9 6.09 -5.09 32.57
C ALA A 9 6.11 -4.83 31.06
N PHE A 10 6.16 -3.57 30.65
CA PHE A 10 6.55 -3.22 29.29
C PHE A 10 7.97 -3.74 29.07
N GLY A 11 8.16 -4.59 28.06
CA GLY A 11 9.46 -5.16 27.71
C GLY A 11 10.52 -4.08 27.51
N ARG A 12 11.79 -4.40 27.80
CA ARG A 12 12.94 -3.50 27.56
C ARG A 12 12.90 -3.00 26.12
N ARG A 13 12.92 -1.67 25.91
CA ARG A 13 13.20 -1.07 24.60
C ARG A 13 14.54 -1.61 24.11
N GLN A 14 14.51 -2.40 23.05
CA GLN A 14 15.71 -2.73 22.29
C GLN A 14 15.99 -1.54 21.36
N TYR A 15 17.24 -1.07 21.37
CA TYR A 15 17.70 -0.07 20.41
C TYR A 15 18.03 -0.78 19.09
N ALA A 16 17.61 -0.21 17.96
CA ALA A 16 17.89 -0.74 16.65
C ALA A 16 19.41 -0.91 16.44
N THR A 17 19.84 -2.12 16.09
CA THR A 17 21.22 -2.39 15.68
C THR A 17 21.34 -2.25 14.16
N ALA A 18 22.56 -2.17 13.62
CA ALA A 18 22.77 -2.22 12.16
C ALA A 18 22.28 -3.53 11.49
N ARG A 19 21.79 -4.50 12.26
CA ARG A 19 21.16 -5.75 11.78
C ARG A 19 19.63 -5.65 11.70
N ASP A 20 19.02 -4.64 12.33
CA ASP A 20 17.58 -4.43 12.38
C ASP A 20 17.19 -3.32 11.38
N VAL A 21 17.17 -3.66 10.10
CA VAL A 21 16.84 -2.73 9.02
C VAL A 21 15.32 -2.64 8.88
N VAL A 22 14.81 -1.40 8.82
CA VAL A 22 13.40 -1.12 8.53
C VAL A 22 13.31 -0.50 7.14
N ASN A 23 12.48 -1.09 6.29
CA ASN A 23 12.16 -0.54 4.98
C ASN A 23 11.03 0.47 5.12
N ILE A 24 11.29 1.72 4.73
CA ILE A 24 10.28 2.77 4.67
C ILE A 24 9.79 2.89 3.23
N VAL A 25 8.47 2.73 3.03
CA VAL A 25 7.83 3.03 1.75
C VAL A 25 7.20 4.41 1.83
N GLU A 26 7.76 5.36 1.10
CA GLU A 26 7.29 6.74 1.05
C GLU A 26 6.06 6.84 0.15
N VAL A 27 4.90 7.09 0.75
CA VAL A 27 3.60 7.13 0.05
C VAL A 27 3.08 8.54 -0.18
N GLY A 28 3.81 9.57 0.26
CA GLY A 28 3.44 10.99 0.14
C GLY A 28 3.03 11.42 -1.26
N PRO A 29 3.80 11.10 -2.33
CA PRO A 29 3.44 11.49 -3.70
C PRO A 29 2.15 10.86 -4.23
N ARG A 30 1.72 9.71 -3.68
CA ARG A 30 0.46 9.05 -4.02
C ARG A 30 -0.61 9.26 -2.94
N ASP A 31 -0.51 8.56 -1.82
CA ASP A 31 -1.54 8.57 -0.78
C ASP A 31 -1.65 9.93 -0.09
N GLY A 32 -0.52 10.61 0.15
CA GLY A 32 -0.53 11.97 0.70
C GLY A 32 -1.26 12.94 -0.22
N LEU A 33 -0.73 13.14 -1.44
CA LEU A 33 -1.30 14.08 -2.41
C LEU A 33 -2.73 13.74 -2.85
N GLN A 34 -3.13 12.47 -2.83
CA GLN A 34 -4.51 12.07 -3.12
C GLN A 34 -5.51 12.64 -2.10
N ASN A 35 -5.10 12.83 -0.85
CA ASN A 35 -5.94 13.36 0.23
C ASN A 35 -5.86 14.88 0.37
N GLU A 36 -5.06 15.56 -0.47
CA GLU A 36 -4.97 17.02 -0.50
C GLU A 36 -6.20 17.66 -1.17
N LYS A 37 -6.57 18.86 -0.70
CA LYS A 37 -7.76 19.58 -1.19
C LYS A 37 -7.61 20.07 -2.63
N GLY A 38 -6.38 20.36 -3.06
CA GLY A 38 -6.08 20.93 -4.37
C GLY A 38 -5.36 19.93 -5.28
N VAL A 39 -5.50 20.13 -6.59
CA VAL A 39 -4.71 19.39 -7.58
C VAL A 39 -3.33 20.04 -7.71
N ILE A 40 -2.29 19.28 -7.37
CA ILE A 40 -0.90 19.73 -7.49
C ILE A 40 -0.41 19.53 -8.94
N PRO A 41 0.25 20.53 -9.56
CA PRO A 41 0.79 20.40 -10.91
C PRO A 41 1.83 19.27 -11.04
N ALA A 42 1.89 18.63 -12.22
CA ALA A 42 2.79 17.50 -12.46
C ALA A 42 4.27 17.82 -12.17
N GLY A 43 4.77 18.98 -12.59
CA GLY A 43 6.16 19.38 -12.33
C GLY A 43 6.51 19.46 -10.83
N VAL A 44 5.56 19.88 -9.99
CA VAL A 44 5.75 19.93 -8.53
C VAL A 44 5.78 18.51 -7.94
N LYS A 45 4.97 17.59 -8.46
CA LYS A 45 5.02 16.16 -8.07
C LYS A 45 6.36 15.53 -8.43
N VAL A 46 6.86 15.82 -9.64
CA VAL A 46 8.17 15.36 -10.12
C VAL A 46 9.28 15.87 -9.19
N GLU A 47 9.23 17.16 -8.84
CA GLU A 47 10.21 17.75 -7.92
C GLU A 47 10.18 17.07 -6.54
N LEU A 48 9.00 16.81 -5.99
CA LEU A 48 8.83 16.09 -4.73
C LEU A 48 9.47 14.70 -4.79
N ILE A 49 9.13 13.88 -5.80
CA ILE A 49 9.67 12.53 -5.96
C ILE A 49 11.20 12.54 -6.08
N ASN A 50 11.75 13.46 -6.88
CA ASN A 50 13.19 13.60 -7.06
C ASN A 50 13.90 13.96 -5.75
N ARG A 51 13.32 14.85 -4.94
CA ARG A 51 13.85 15.24 -3.63
C ARG A 51 13.82 14.08 -2.64
N LEU A 52 12.72 13.30 -2.62
CA LEU A 52 12.60 12.11 -1.77
C LEU A 52 13.64 11.04 -2.14
N ALA A 53 13.82 10.79 -3.44
CA ALA A 53 14.85 9.85 -3.91
C ALA A 53 16.26 10.34 -3.55
N SER A 54 16.53 11.64 -3.70
CA SER A 54 17.82 12.25 -3.32
C SER A 54 18.06 12.24 -1.81
N ALA A 55 17.00 12.19 -1.00
CA ALA A 55 17.09 12.05 0.46
C ALA A 55 17.38 10.61 0.92
N GLY A 56 17.49 9.66 -0.01
CA GLY A 56 17.84 8.27 0.28
C GLY A 56 16.65 7.32 0.44
N MET A 57 15.44 7.73 0.05
CA MET A 57 14.29 6.82 0.02
C MET A 57 14.51 5.74 -1.03
N GLN A 58 14.32 4.48 -0.64
CA GLN A 58 14.50 3.32 -1.52
C GLN A 58 13.23 2.90 -2.25
N THR A 59 12.05 3.21 -1.70
CA THR A 59 10.76 2.92 -2.33
C THR A 59 9.85 4.13 -2.19
N ILE A 60 9.40 4.69 -3.31
CA ILE A 60 8.57 5.89 -3.38
C ILE A 60 7.35 5.60 -4.23
N GLU A 61 6.16 5.56 -3.64
CA GLU A 61 4.93 5.35 -4.40
C GLU A 61 4.59 6.61 -5.20
N ALA A 62 4.91 6.57 -6.49
CA ALA A 62 5.07 7.75 -7.35
C ALA A 62 3.75 8.28 -7.93
N GLY A 63 2.67 7.50 -7.86
CA GLY A 63 1.37 7.91 -8.36
C GLY A 63 0.36 6.78 -8.49
N SER A 64 -0.72 7.03 -9.20
CA SER A 64 -1.80 6.06 -9.39
C SER A 64 -2.45 6.13 -10.76
N PHE A 65 -2.67 4.96 -11.37
CA PHE A 65 -3.47 4.77 -12.58
C PHE A 65 -4.96 4.57 -12.27
N VAL A 66 -5.49 5.38 -11.35
CA VAL A 66 -6.93 5.50 -11.07
C VAL A 66 -7.63 6.39 -12.10
N SER A 67 -8.96 6.38 -12.11
CA SER A 67 -9.71 7.30 -12.95
C SER A 67 -9.54 8.75 -12.48
N PRO A 68 -9.10 9.68 -13.33
CA PRO A 68 -8.98 11.10 -12.97
C PRO A 68 -10.33 11.75 -12.70
N LYS A 69 -11.44 11.14 -13.14
CA LYS A 69 -12.80 11.57 -12.80
C LYS A 69 -13.09 11.37 -11.31
N TRP A 70 -12.62 10.27 -10.75
CA TRP A 70 -12.85 9.91 -9.34
C TRP A 70 -11.77 10.46 -8.42
N VAL A 71 -10.53 10.54 -8.92
CA VAL A 71 -9.38 11.06 -8.17
C VAL A 71 -8.60 12.07 -9.02
N PRO A 72 -9.07 13.32 -9.14
CA PRO A 72 -8.42 14.36 -9.94
C PRO A 72 -6.97 14.64 -9.52
N GLN A 73 -6.66 14.46 -8.24
CA GLN A 73 -5.31 14.63 -7.69
C GLN A 73 -4.29 13.71 -8.34
N MET A 74 -4.71 12.52 -8.81
CA MET A 74 -3.84 11.53 -9.45
C MET A 74 -3.82 11.64 -10.98
N ALA A 75 -4.50 12.63 -11.55
CA ALA A 75 -4.39 12.94 -12.98
C ALA A 75 -2.93 13.29 -13.35
N GLY A 76 -2.53 12.91 -14.56
CA GLY A 76 -1.17 13.14 -15.07
C GLY A 76 -0.10 12.23 -14.47
N THR A 77 -0.47 11.10 -13.84
CA THR A 77 0.50 10.13 -13.31
C THR A 77 1.49 9.67 -14.39
N SER A 78 1.05 9.44 -15.63
CA SER A 78 1.94 9.12 -16.76
C SER A 78 3.00 10.19 -17.00
N ASP A 79 2.60 11.47 -17.01
CA ASP A 79 3.52 12.59 -17.21
C ASP A 79 4.54 12.70 -16.08
N VAL A 80 4.10 12.48 -14.83
CA VAL A 80 4.97 12.52 -13.65
C VAL A 80 6.05 11.43 -13.73
N ILE A 81 5.63 10.19 -14.00
CA ILE A 81 6.54 9.03 -14.04
C ILE A 81 7.53 9.15 -15.21
N SER A 82 7.10 9.65 -16.38
CA SER A 82 8.00 9.85 -17.52
C SER A 82 9.02 10.97 -17.31
N GLN A 83 8.71 11.97 -16.47
CA GLN A 83 9.55 13.15 -16.26
C GLN A 83 10.46 13.07 -15.02
N MET A 84 10.18 12.18 -14.06
CA MET A 84 11.02 12.03 -12.87
C MET A 84 12.40 11.46 -13.20
N ASN A 85 13.38 11.76 -12.34
CA ASN A 85 14.71 11.19 -12.43
C ASN A 85 14.67 9.76 -11.87
N ARG A 86 15.19 8.80 -12.63
CA ARG A 86 15.29 7.41 -12.17
C ARG A 86 16.67 7.21 -11.55
N ILE A 87 16.68 6.95 -10.24
CA ILE A 87 17.91 6.61 -9.52
C ILE A 87 18.01 5.08 -9.48
N ALA A 88 19.13 4.53 -9.94
CA ALA A 88 19.36 3.09 -9.90
C ALA A 88 19.29 2.57 -8.46
N GLY A 89 18.50 1.51 -8.25
CA GLY A 89 18.26 0.93 -6.92
C GLY A 89 17.13 1.56 -6.12
N VAL A 90 16.45 2.59 -6.66
CA VAL A 90 15.20 3.13 -6.08
C VAL A 90 14.00 2.58 -6.85
N HIS A 91 12.99 2.12 -6.12
CA HIS A 91 11.74 1.60 -6.64
C HIS A 91 10.67 2.69 -6.65
N TYR A 92 9.88 2.74 -7.73
CA TYR A 92 8.83 3.74 -7.91
C TYR A 92 7.45 3.09 -8.13
N PRO A 93 6.89 2.39 -7.13
CA PRO A 93 5.62 1.70 -7.30
C PRO A 93 4.47 2.65 -7.65
N VAL A 94 3.49 2.13 -8.37
CA VAL A 94 2.29 2.87 -8.76
C VAL A 94 1.03 2.08 -8.43
N LEU A 95 0.00 2.78 -7.94
CA LEU A 95 -1.27 2.14 -7.59
C LEU A 95 -2.10 1.84 -8.84
N VAL A 96 -2.45 0.56 -9.03
CA VAL A 96 -3.20 0.04 -10.17
C VAL A 96 -4.49 -0.65 -9.67
N PRO A 97 -5.65 0.02 -9.70
CA PRO A 97 -6.88 -0.51 -9.09
C PRO A 97 -7.62 -1.55 -9.96
N ASN A 98 -7.29 -1.67 -11.25
CA ASN A 98 -8.01 -2.53 -12.19
C ASN A 98 -7.20 -2.74 -13.48
N GLN A 99 -7.70 -3.62 -14.36
CA GLN A 99 -7.05 -3.97 -15.63
C GLN A 99 -6.82 -2.76 -16.53
N LYS A 100 -7.76 -1.82 -16.62
CA LYS A 100 -7.59 -0.60 -17.43
C LYS A 100 -6.41 0.25 -16.94
N GLY A 101 -6.21 0.35 -15.63
CA GLY A 101 -5.04 1.01 -15.05
C GLY A 101 -3.73 0.29 -15.42
N LEU A 102 -3.74 -1.05 -15.41
CA LEU A 102 -2.59 -1.86 -15.80
C LEU A 102 -2.28 -1.72 -17.29
N ASP A 103 -3.30 -1.69 -18.15
CA ASP A 103 -3.14 -1.51 -19.59
C ASP A 103 -2.53 -0.14 -19.90
N ASN A 104 -2.99 0.92 -19.25
CA ASN A 104 -2.42 2.25 -19.37
C ASN A 104 -0.95 2.31 -18.92
N LEU A 105 -0.62 1.65 -17.80
CA LEU A 105 0.77 1.55 -17.33
C LEU A 105 1.63 0.77 -18.33
N THR A 106 1.12 -0.34 -18.85
CA THR A 106 1.87 -1.17 -19.81
C THR A 106 2.16 -0.40 -21.08
N HIS A 107 1.17 0.32 -21.63
CA HIS A 107 1.36 1.18 -22.79
C HIS A 107 2.45 2.23 -22.52
N LEU A 108 2.44 2.85 -21.34
CA LEU A 108 3.47 3.82 -20.96
C LEU A 108 4.87 3.19 -20.92
N LEU A 109 4.99 1.98 -20.36
CA LEU A 109 6.26 1.24 -20.29
C LEU A 109 6.76 0.85 -21.69
N ASP A 110 5.85 0.42 -22.58
CA ASP A 110 6.17 0.07 -23.96
C ASP A 110 6.62 1.29 -24.77
N GLU A 111 6.01 2.45 -24.55
CA GLU A 111 6.39 3.73 -25.18
C GLU A 111 7.73 4.28 -24.64
N HIS A 112 8.16 3.86 -23.45
CA HIS A 112 9.36 4.35 -22.77
C HIS A 112 10.28 3.20 -22.33
N PRO A 113 10.89 2.45 -23.27
CA PRO A 113 11.78 1.33 -22.97
C PRO A 113 13.10 1.84 -22.40
N THR A 114 13.09 2.15 -21.11
CA THR A 114 14.21 2.73 -20.36
C THR A 114 14.89 1.66 -19.50
N SER A 115 16.17 1.88 -19.18
CA SER A 115 16.92 1.05 -18.23
C SER A 115 17.57 1.97 -17.18
N PRO A 116 17.17 1.90 -15.89
CA PRO A 116 16.07 1.09 -15.34
C PRO A 116 14.69 1.49 -15.91
N PRO A 117 13.68 0.59 -15.83
CA PRO A 117 12.33 0.89 -16.28
C PRO A 117 11.72 2.03 -15.45
N LEU A 118 10.68 2.67 -16.00
CA LEU A 118 9.96 3.75 -15.29
C LEU A 118 9.36 3.30 -13.94
N THR A 119 8.94 2.03 -13.87
CA THR A 119 8.59 1.34 -12.63
C THR A 119 8.79 -0.16 -12.83
N ASP A 120 9.07 -0.88 -11.74
CA ASP A 120 9.18 -2.33 -11.68
C ASP A 120 8.15 -2.95 -10.73
N GLU A 121 7.22 -2.13 -10.22
CA GLU A 121 6.28 -2.53 -9.18
C GLU A 121 4.94 -1.83 -9.30
N ILE A 122 3.87 -2.59 -9.07
CA ILE A 122 2.53 -2.04 -8.87
C ILE A 122 2.03 -2.33 -7.46
N SER A 123 1.09 -1.52 -7.01
CA SER A 123 0.28 -1.82 -5.85
C SER A 123 -1.19 -2.01 -6.20
N ILE A 124 -1.82 -2.99 -5.57
CA ILE A 124 -3.26 -3.23 -5.62
C ILE A 124 -3.84 -3.06 -4.22
N PHE A 125 -5.14 -2.78 -4.09
CA PHE A 125 -5.75 -2.59 -2.78
C PHE A 125 -7.14 -3.22 -2.69
N THR A 126 -7.45 -3.71 -1.51
CA THR A 126 -8.80 -4.10 -1.09
C THR A 126 -9.00 -3.70 0.37
N ALA A 127 -10.04 -4.19 1.03
CA ALA A 127 -10.32 -3.90 2.43
C ALA A 127 -10.77 -5.14 3.20
N ALA A 128 -10.54 -5.13 4.51
CA ALA A 128 -10.93 -6.24 5.39
C ALA A 128 -12.44 -6.37 5.61
N THR A 129 -13.25 -5.36 5.24
CA THR A 129 -14.71 -5.38 5.47
C THR A 129 -15.50 -5.06 4.21
N ASP A 130 -16.61 -5.79 4.02
CA ASP A 130 -17.53 -5.55 2.89
C ASP A 130 -18.15 -4.15 2.94
N ALA A 131 -18.40 -3.61 4.14
CA ALA A 131 -18.96 -2.26 4.29
C ALA A 131 -18.03 -1.19 3.69
N PHE A 132 -16.72 -1.28 3.97
CA PHE A 132 -15.73 -0.36 3.40
C PHE A 132 -15.54 -0.60 1.91
N THR A 133 -15.42 -1.87 1.48
CA THR A 133 -15.28 -2.22 0.07
C THR A 133 -16.48 -1.74 -0.75
N LYS A 134 -17.70 -1.84 -0.22
CA LYS A 134 -18.90 -1.36 -0.89
C LYS A 134 -18.93 0.16 -1.01
N ALA A 135 -18.52 0.89 0.03
CA ALA A 135 -18.46 2.35 -0.02
C ALA A 135 -17.43 2.87 -1.03
N ASN A 136 -16.29 2.19 -1.19
CA ASN A 136 -15.17 2.66 -2.03
C ASN A 136 -15.17 2.08 -3.44
N LEU A 137 -15.57 0.80 -3.60
CA LEU A 137 -15.47 0.03 -4.83
C LEU A 137 -16.83 -0.51 -5.32
N ASN A 138 -17.91 -0.27 -4.57
CA ASN A 138 -19.28 -0.75 -4.87
C ASN A 138 -19.36 -2.27 -5.10
N THR A 139 -18.63 -3.04 -4.29
CA THR A 139 -18.52 -4.51 -4.36
C THR A 139 -18.18 -5.08 -2.98
N THR A 140 -18.24 -6.40 -2.81
CA THR A 140 -17.78 -7.10 -1.59
C THR A 140 -16.26 -7.31 -1.61
N THR A 141 -15.64 -7.58 -0.45
CA THR A 141 -14.21 -7.90 -0.38
C THR A 141 -13.86 -9.11 -1.24
N LYS A 142 -14.72 -10.15 -1.25
CA LYS A 142 -14.51 -11.34 -2.10
C LYS A 142 -14.50 -10.99 -3.58
N GLU A 143 -15.51 -10.28 -4.06
CA GLU A 143 -15.59 -9.87 -5.47
C GLU A 143 -14.44 -8.92 -5.84
N SER A 144 -13.99 -8.07 -4.91
CA SER A 144 -12.80 -7.24 -5.12
C SER A 144 -11.56 -8.09 -5.34
N LEU A 145 -11.35 -9.14 -4.52
CA LEU A 145 -10.22 -10.05 -4.66
C LEU A 145 -10.29 -10.83 -5.99
N GLU A 146 -11.47 -11.31 -6.38
CA GLU A 146 -11.71 -11.98 -7.67
C GLU A 146 -11.39 -11.07 -8.87
N ARG A 147 -11.69 -9.76 -8.77
CA ARG A 147 -11.35 -8.78 -9.82
C ARG A 147 -9.86 -8.43 -9.85
N LEU A 148 -9.17 -8.49 -8.72
CA LEU A 148 -7.74 -8.17 -8.62
C LEU A 148 -6.84 -9.34 -9.04
N ALA A 149 -7.27 -10.58 -8.85
CA ALA A 149 -6.52 -11.77 -9.24
C ALA A 149 -6.02 -11.75 -10.71
N PRO A 150 -6.84 -11.44 -11.73
CA PRO A 150 -6.35 -11.34 -13.11
C PRO A 150 -5.40 -10.15 -13.32
N VAL A 151 -5.58 -9.04 -12.59
CA VAL A 151 -4.69 -7.86 -12.68
C VAL A 151 -3.31 -8.19 -12.13
N ALA A 152 -3.26 -8.83 -10.94
CA ALA A 152 -2.01 -9.28 -10.33
C ALA A 152 -1.28 -10.26 -11.25
N ARG A 153 -1.98 -11.28 -11.78
CA ARG A 153 -1.40 -12.23 -12.74
C ARG A 153 -0.84 -11.54 -13.97
N SER A 154 -1.61 -10.64 -14.59
CA SER A 154 -1.15 -9.91 -15.78
C SER A 154 0.06 -9.01 -15.51
N ALA A 155 0.17 -8.44 -14.32
CA ALA A 155 1.34 -7.65 -13.91
C ALA A 155 2.58 -8.55 -13.73
N LEU A 156 2.41 -9.70 -13.05
CA LEU A 156 3.47 -10.69 -12.87
C LEU A 156 3.98 -11.26 -14.21
N ASP A 157 3.07 -11.56 -15.15
CA ASP A 157 3.41 -12.03 -16.49
C ASP A 157 4.24 -11.01 -17.28
N LYS A 158 4.12 -9.71 -16.94
CA LYS A 158 4.92 -8.61 -17.50
C LYS A 158 6.21 -8.34 -16.71
N GLY A 159 6.51 -9.14 -15.70
CA GLY A 159 7.70 -9.01 -14.86
C GLY A 159 7.61 -7.92 -13.79
N LEU A 160 6.42 -7.37 -13.53
CA LEU A 160 6.21 -6.39 -12.46
C LEU A 160 5.99 -7.12 -11.13
N ARG A 161 6.56 -6.58 -10.05
CA ARG A 161 6.21 -7.02 -8.69
C ARG A 161 4.86 -6.46 -8.29
N VAL A 162 4.14 -7.18 -7.43
CA VAL A 162 2.82 -6.76 -6.93
C VAL A 162 2.86 -6.65 -5.41
N ARG A 163 2.51 -5.47 -4.90
CA ARG A 163 2.27 -5.22 -3.48
C ARG A 163 0.77 -5.14 -3.20
N GLY A 164 0.30 -5.80 -2.15
CA GLY A 164 -1.10 -5.75 -1.73
C GLY A 164 -1.34 -4.79 -0.57
N TYR A 165 -2.41 -4.00 -0.60
CA TYR A 165 -2.89 -3.23 0.55
C TYR A 165 -4.20 -3.80 1.09
N VAL A 166 -4.28 -3.94 2.42
CA VAL A 166 -5.52 -4.25 3.14
C VAL A 166 -5.94 -3.03 3.94
N SER A 167 -6.94 -2.30 3.45
CA SER A 167 -7.55 -1.19 4.17
C SER A 167 -8.37 -1.67 5.36
N VAL A 168 -8.54 -0.79 6.35
CA VAL A 168 -9.30 -1.00 7.60
C VAL A 168 -8.91 -2.29 8.33
N ALA A 169 -7.60 -2.51 8.51
CA ALA A 169 -7.07 -3.69 9.20
C ALA A 169 -7.39 -3.72 10.71
N ILE A 170 -7.74 -2.57 11.31
CA ILE A 170 -8.06 -2.48 12.74
C ILE A 170 -9.50 -2.05 12.97
N ALA A 171 -9.87 -0.88 12.44
CA ALA A 171 -11.21 -0.34 12.57
C ALA A 171 -11.76 0.10 11.22
N CYS A 172 -13.04 -0.14 11.01
CA CYS A 172 -13.80 0.29 9.86
C CYS A 172 -14.76 1.41 10.27
N PRO A 173 -14.81 2.54 9.54
CA PRO A 173 -15.70 3.65 9.86
C PRO A 173 -17.20 3.29 9.72
N TYR A 174 -17.50 2.17 9.06
CA TYR A 174 -18.88 1.71 8.82
C TYR A 174 -19.32 0.57 9.74
N SER A 175 -18.41 -0.36 10.06
CA SER A 175 -18.74 -1.59 10.82
C SER A 175 -18.04 -1.69 12.18
N GLY A 176 -17.23 -0.69 12.57
CA GLY A 176 -16.52 -0.69 13.85
C GLY A 176 -15.26 -1.56 13.85
N LEU A 177 -14.97 -2.19 14.99
CA LEU A 177 -13.79 -3.05 15.14
C LEU A 177 -13.82 -4.20 14.12
N VAL A 178 -12.70 -4.43 13.45
CA VAL A 178 -12.58 -5.48 12.42
C VAL A 178 -12.14 -6.79 13.06
N ASP A 179 -12.70 -7.89 12.56
CA ASP A 179 -12.23 -9.24 12.92
C ASP A 179 -10.86 -9.50 12.28
N TYR A 180 -9.82 -9.67 13.10
CA TYR A 180 -8.46 -9.91 12.61
C TYR A 180 -8.31 -11.25 11.86
N ALA A 181 -9.19 -12.23 12.11
CA ALA A 181 -9.22 -13.44 11.30
C ALA A 181 -9.57 -13.12 9.84
N ARG A 182 -10.45 -12.13 9.62
CA ARG A 182 -10.79 -11.65 8.29
C ARG A 182 -9.62 -10.91 7.63
N VAL A 183 -8.87 -10.11 8.39
CA VAL A 183 -7.64 -9.45 7.91
C VAL A 183 -6.63 -10.50 7.45
N ARG A 184 -6.42 -11.55 8.24
CA ARG A 184 -5.54 -12.68 7.92
C ARG A 184 -5.98 -13.39 6.64
N GLU A 185 -7.27 -13.68 6.48
CA GLU A 185 -7.80 -14.30 5.26
C GLU A 185 -7.53 -13.45 4.01
N VAL A 186 -7.84 -12.16 4.07
CA VAL A 186 -7.62 -11.24 2.94
C VAL A 186 -6.13 -11.10 2.62
N ALA A 187 -5.27 -10.98 3.63
CA ALA A 187 -3.82 -10.93 3.45
C ALA A 187 -3.29 -12.22 2.81
N LYS A 188 -3.77 -13.38 3.28
CA LYS A 188 -3.42 -14.68 2.71
C LYS A 188 -3.85 -14.78 1.24
N GLU A 189 -5.07 -14.36 0.89
CA GLU A 189 -5.54 -14.37 -0.50
C GLU A 189 -4.66 -13.47 -1.39
N LEU A 190 -4.23 -12.30 -0.92
CA LEU A 190 -3.31 -11.43 -1.66
C LEU A 190 -1.95 -12.11 -1.89
N MET A 191 -1.41 -12.80 -0.89
CA MET A 191 -0.17 -13.58 -1.05
C MET A 191 -0.34 -14.72 -2.05
N GLU A 192 -1.48 -15.43 -2.02
CA GLU A 192 -1.80 -16.51 -2.97
C GLU A 192 -1.97 -16.00 -4.41
N MET A 193 -2.32 -14.73 -4.60
CA MET A 193 -2.32 -14.08 -5.92
C MET A 193 -0.92 -13.74 -6.45
N GLY A 194 0.12 -13.91 -5.64
CA GLY A 194 1.51 -13.61 -5.99
C GLY A 194 1.98 -12.22 -5.54
N CYS A 195 1.28 -11.57 -4.60
CA CYS A 195 1.85 -10.40 -3.94
C CYS A 195 3.11 -10.80 -3.17
N TYR A 196 4.18 -10.00 -3.27
CA TYR A 196 5.42 -10.27 -2.54
C TYR A 196 5.37 -9.74 -1.09
N GLU A 197 4.56 -8.70 -0.86
CA GLU A 197 4.35 -8.05 0.43
C GLU A 197 2.89 -7.58 0.55
N VAL A 198 2.35 -7.65 1.77
CA VAL A 198 1.03 -7.10 2.13
C VAL A 198 1.17 -6.02 3.19
N SER A 199 0.66 -4.84 2.89
CA SER A 199 0.60 -3.69 3.79
C SER A 199 -0.75 -3.61 4.49
N LEU A 200 -0.72 -3.67 5.82
CA LEU A 200 -1.89 -3.67 6.70
C LEU A 200 -2.19 -2.25 7.16
N GLY A 201 -3.31 -1.70 6.69
CA GLY A 201 -3.67 -0.30 6.84
C GLY A 201 -4.62 -0.01 8.02
N ASP A 202 -4.17 0.77 9.00
CA ASP A 202 -5.07 1.50 9.89
C ASP A 202 -5.59 2.76 9.20
N THR A 203 -6.50 2.55 8.24
CA THR A 203 -6.97 3.60 7.32
C THR A 203 -7.65 4.78 8.01
N VAL A 204 -8.10 4.62 9.25
CA VAL A 204 -8.81 5.67 10.01
C VAL A 204 -8.03 6.18 11.22
N GLY A 205 -6.83 5.64 11.50
CA GLY A 205 -5.99 6.08 12.63
C GLY A 205 -6.59 5.80 14.01
N MET A 206 -7.43 4.78 14.12
CA MET A 206 -8.13 4.44 15.39
C MET A 206 -7.43 3.33 16.16
N GLY A 207 -6.33 2.79 15.63
CA GLY A 207 -5.60 1.68 16.21
C GLY A 207 -4.78 2.08 17.43
N THR A 208 -4.89 1.28 18.48
CA THR A 208 -4.00 1.35 19.64
C THR A 208 -2.83 0.36 19.49
N PRO A 209 -1.69 0.57 20.16
CA PRO A 209 -0.57 -0.38 20.10
C PRO A 209 -0.95 -1.83 20.45
N THR A 210 -1.90 -2.02 21.38
CA THR A 210 -2.41 -3.35 21.75
C THR A 210 -3.17 -3.98 20.59
N GLN A 211 -4.05 -3.23 19.92
CA GLN A 211 -4.82 -3.72 18.79
C GLN A 211 -3.93 -4.02 17.58
N VAL A 212 -2.93 -3.18 17.32
CA VAL A 212 -1.92 -3.44 16.28
C VAL A 212 -1.19 -4.76 16.57
N ALA A 213 -0.76 -4.98 17.82
CA ALA A 213 -0.09 -6.21 18.21
C ALA A 213 -0.99 -7.44 18.05
N GLU A 214 -2.24 -7.39 18.53
CA GLU A 214 -3.21 -8.48 18.40
C GLU A 214 -3.51 -8.81 16.93
N MET A 215 -3.65 -7.78 16.09
CA MET A 215 -3.88 -7.92 14.65
C MET A 215 -2.68 -8.60 13.97
N LEU A 216 -1.45 -8.17 14.28
CA LEU A 216 -0.23 -8.80 13.75
C LEU A 216 -0.06 -10.25 14.23
N GLU A 217 -0.38 -10.55 15.49
CA GLU A 217 -0.34 -11.91 16.03
C GLU A 217 -1.32 -12.86 15.31
N GLU A 218 -2.46 -12.34 14.87
CA GLU A 218 -3.41 -13.13 14.07
C GLU A 218 -2.93 -13.31 12.63
N VAL A 219 -2.52 -12.23 11.96
CA VAL A 219 -2.11 -12.27 10.54
C VAL A 219 -0.88 -13.15 10.32
N LYS A 220 0.09 -13.11 11.26
CA LYS A 220 1.32 -13.91 11.15
C LYS A 220 1.11 -15.43 11.21
N LYS A 221 -0.10 -15.90 11.55
CA LYS A 221 -0.48 -17.32 11.46
C LYS A 221 -0.59 -17.82 10.03
N SER A 222 -0.67 -16.93 9.04
CA SER A 222 -0.81 -17.29 7.62
C SER A 222 0.13 -16.55 6.69
N VAL A 223 0.66 -15.39 7.09
CA VAL A 223 1.60 -14.60 6.28
C VAL A 223 2.90 -14.40 7.06
N PRO A 224 4.08 -14.75 6.52
CA PRO A 224 5.37 -14.50 7.17
C PRO A 224 5.59 -13.01 7.47
N VAL A 225 6.24 -12.71 8.59
CA VAL A 225 6.42 -11.33 9.07
C VAL A 225 7.26 -10.50 8.09
N GLU A 226 8.22 -11.13 7.43
CA GLU A 226 9.07 -10.55 6.39
C GLU A 226 8.31 -10.12 5.12
N GLN A 227 7.05 -10.54 4.97
CA GLN A 227 6.15 -10.16 3.86
C GLN A 227 5.03 -9.21 4.33
N LEU A 228 5.13 -8.68 5.56
CA LEU A 228 4.16 -7.74 6.12
C LEU A 228 4.74 -6.34 6.22
N ALA A 229 3.92 -5.35 5.91
CA ALA A 229 4.18 -3.94 6.19
C ALA A 229 3.04 -3.34 7.02
N GLY A 230 3.35 -2.34 7.83
CA GLY A 230 2.35 -1.53 8.54
C GLY A 230 2.12 -0.20 7.82
N HIS A 231 0.87 0.21 7.68
CA HIS A 231 0.49 1.54 7.20
C HIS A 231 -0.46 2.16 8.24
N VAL A 232 0.08 3.01 9.11
CA VAL A 232 -0.68 3.57 10.23
C VAL A 232 -0.90 5.06 9.97
N ARG A 233 -2.15 5.52 10.08
CA ARG A 233 -2.47 6.95 10.04
C ARG A 233 -2.37 7.54 11.45
N GLU A 234 -1.84 8.76 11.50
CA GLU A 234 -1.83 9.59 12.71
C GLU A 234 -3.11 10.42 12.84
#